data_AF-A0AA44F0T2-F1
#
_entry.id   AF-A0AA44F0T2-F1
#
_cell.length_a   1.000
_cell.length_b   1.000
_cell.length_c   1.000
_cell.angle_alpha   90.00
_cell.angle_beta   90.00
_cell.angle_gamma   90.00
#
_symmetry.space_group_name_H-M   'P 1'
#
loop_
_entity.id
_entity.type
_entity.pdbx_description
1 polymer ?
#
loop_
_entity_poly.entity_id
_entity_poly.type
_entity_poly.pdbx_seq_one_letter_code
_entity_poly.pdbx_strand_id
1 'polypeptide(L)'
;MLAVLMRQFEAASQKYAEENRIVRDPDWYMLKLQKEVGEVTQAWNRLTGRGRSKGRSEEEMKLDLADETSDLLGHVLLLAHYSGLDIEASIERKWRFTPSV
;
A
#
# COMPACT_ATOMS: atom_id res chain seq x y z
N MET A 1 -4.55 -2.20 16.62
CA MET A 1 -5.23 -2.67 15.37
C MET A 1 -4.25 -2.75 14.21
N LEU A 2 -3.47 -1.70 13.97
CA LEU A 2 -2.52 -1.64 12.87
C LEU A 2 -1.46 -2.74 12.97
N ALA A 3 -1.06 -3.13 14.18
CA ALA A 3 -0.18 -4.27 14.39
C ALA A 3 -0.75 -5.61 13.86
N VAL A 4 -2.08 -5.80 13.90
CA VAL A 4 -2.72 -7.00 13.33
C VAL A 4 -2.68 -6.93 11.81
N LEU A 5 -3.05 -5.79 11.23
CA LEU A 5 -3.00 -5.56 9.78
C LEU A 5 -1.58 -5.72 9.23
N MET A 6 -0.57 -5.16 9.89
CA MET A 6 0.84 -5.35 9.53
C MET A 6 1.21 -6.83 9.42
N ARG A 7 0.82 -7.66 10.39
CA ARG A 7 1.10 -9.11 10.34
C ARG A 7 0.35 -9.82 9.22
N GLN A 8 -0.88 -9.40 8.93
CA GLN A 8 -1.66 -9.97 7.83
C GLN A 8 -1.06 -9.62 6.47
N PHE A 9 -0.69 -8.34 6.26
CA PHE A 9 0.03 -7.91 5.06
C PHE A 9 1.38 -8.61 4.92
N GLU A 10 2.13 -8.75 6.02
CA GLU A 10 3.41 -9.47 6.01
C GLU A 10 3.24 -10.93 5.59
N ALA A 11 2.24 -11.63 6.15
CA ALA A 11 1.96 -13.02 5.76
C ALA A 11 1.58 -13.15 4.27
N ALA A 12 0.74 -12.23 3.76
CA ALA A 12 0.36 -12.21 2.35
C ALA A 12 1.56 -11.88 1.43
N SER A 13 2.36 -10.88 1.82
CA SER A 13 3.56 -10.44 1.08
C SER A 13 4.63 -11.52 1.04
N GLN A 14 4.88 -12.21 2.16
CA GLN A 14 5.82 -13.32 2.24
C GLN A 14 5.39 -14.47 1.33
N LYS A 15 4.12 -14.87 1.38
CA LYS A 15 3.58 -15.91 0.49
C LYS A 15 3.78 -15.54 -0.98
N TYR A 16 3.43 -14.32 -1.35
CA TYR A 16 3.62 -13.82 -2.72
C TYR A 16 5.10 -13.83 -3.13
N ALA A 17 6.00 -13.43 -2.24
CA ALA A 17 7.43 -13.41 -2.51
C ALA A 17 8.00 -14.82 -2.71
N GLU A 18 7.56 -15.81 -1.92
CA GLU A 18 7.93 -17.21 -2.08
C GLU A 18 7.46 -17.79 -3.43
N GLU A 19 6.18 -17.57 -3.76
CA GLU A 19 5.58 -18.04 -5.01
C GLU A 19 6.27 -17.46 -6.25
N ASN A 20 6.75 -16.22 -6.16
CA ASN A 20 7.37 -15.48 -7.26
C ASN A 20 8.91 -15.41 -7.19
N ARG A 21 9.53 -16.09 -6.22
CA ARG A 21 11.00 -16.09 -5.99
C ARG A 21 11.60 -14.68 -5.86
N ILE A 22 10.90 -13.81 -5.13
CA ILE A 22 11.31 -12.42 -4.88
C ILE A 22 12.11 -12.37 -3.59
N VAL A 23 13.29 -11.77 -3.64
CA VAL A 23 14.06 -11.40 -2.45
C VAL A 23 13.55 -10.04 -1.95
N ARG A 24 13.06 -10.00 -0.71
CA ARG A 24 12.59 -8.78 -0.04
C ARG A 24 13.70 -8.21 0.85
N ASP A 25 14.77 -7.73 0.22
CA ASP A 25 15.86 -7.05 0.93
C ASP A 25 15.39 -5.68 1.48
N PRO A 26 16.21 -4.96 2.28
CA PRO A 26 15.78 -3.68 2.85
C PRO A 26 15.33 -2.65 1.78
N ASP A 27 16.02 -2.60 0.65
CA ASP A 27 15.73 -1.66 -0.45
C ASP A 27 14.42 -2.00 -1.14
N TRP A 28 14.06 -3.29 -1.20
CA TRP A 28 12.80 -3.76 -1.75
C TRP A 28 11.60 -3.03 -1.16
N TYR A 29 11.54 -2.84 0.16
CA TYR A 29 10.40 -2.18 0.81
C TYR A 29 10.24 -0.72 0.35
N MET A 30 11.35 0.01 0.21
CA MET A 30 11.32 1.41 -0.24
C MET A 30 11.04 1.52 -1.74
N LEU A 31 11.68 0.70 -2.57
CA LEU A 31 11.51 0.74 -4.02
C LEU A 31 10.12 0.26 -4.45
N LYS A 32 9.58 -0.75 -3.77
CA LYS A 32 8.19 -1.16 -3.98
C LYS A 32 7.21 -0.08 -3.57
N LEU A 33 7.42 0.60 -2.44
CA LEU A 33 6.58 1.73 -2.06
C LEU A 33 6.53 2.81 -3.17
N GLN A 34 7.66 3.13 -3.80
CA GLN A 34 7.72 4.05 -4.93
C GLN A 34 6.95 3.53 -6.17
N LYS A 35 6.98 2.22 -6.42
CA LYS A 35 6.19 1.58 -7.49
C LYS A 35 4.69 1.77 -7.24
N GLU A 36 4.21 1.46 -6.03
CA GLU A 36 2.79 1.57 -5.68
C GLU A 36 2.29 3.03 -5.77
N VAL A 37 3.12 4.01 -5.36
CA VAL A 37 2.81 5.44 -5.58
C VAL A 37 2.61 5.76 -7.07
N GLY A 38 3.45 5.18 -7.94
CA GLY A 38 3.32 5.31 -9.39
C GLY A 38 2.02 4.70 -9.94
N GLU A 39 1.61 3.55 -9.40
CA GLU A 39 0.38 2.85 -9.82
C GLU A 39 -0.87 3.61 -9.37
N VAL A 40 -0.93 4.09 -8.11
CA VAL A 40 -1.98 5.00 -7.62
C VAL A 40 -2.04 6.27 -8.48
N THR A 41 -0.90 6.86 -8.81
CA THR A 41 -0.84 8.05 -9.67
C THR A 41 -1.40 7.77 -11.06
N GLN A 42 -1.10 6.59 -11.63
CA GLN A 42 -1.64 6.20 -12.92
C GLN A 42 -3.16 5.98 -12.87
N ALA A 43 -3.67 5.28 -11.86
CA ALA A 43 -5.09 5.05 -11.65
C ALA A 43 -5.85 6.38 -11.45
N TRP A 44 -5.30 7.28 -10.63
CA TRP A 44 -5.84 8.63 -10.42
C TRP A 44 -5.91 9.44 -11.71
N ASN A 45 -4.82 9.45 -12.51
CA ASN A 45 -4.80 10.15 -13.78
C ASN A 45 -5.85 9.59 -14.75
N ARG A 46 -6.04 8.27 -14.76
CA ARG A 46 -7.07 7.62 -15.58
C ARG A 46 -8.48 8.06 -15.16
N LEU A 47 -8.80 7.94 -13.88
CA LEU A 47 -10.11 8.31 -13.33
C LEU A 47 -10.42 9.80 -13.54
N THR A 48 -9.43 10.67 -13.42
CA THR A 48 -9.61 12.13 -13.54
C THR A 48 -9.45 12.67 -14.96
N GLY A 49 -9.41 11.81 -15.98
CA GLY A 49 -9.38 12.19 -17.39
C GLY A 49 -8.03 12.70 -17.91
N ARG A 50 -6.94 12.55 -17.14
CA ARG A 50 -5.57 12.90 -17.54
C ARG A 50 -4.79 11.71 -18.12
N GLY A 51 -5.35 10.51 -18.06
CA GLY A 51 -4.82 9.28 -18.61
C GLY A 51 -5.81 8.58 -19.54
N ARG A 52 -5.32 7.63 -20.34
CA ARG A 52 -6.18 6.83 -21.24
C ARG A 52 -7.04 5.86 -20.44
N SER A 53 -8.36 5.91 -20.61
CA SER A 53 -9.32 4.98 -19.97
C SER A 53 -9.11 3.51 -20.39
N LYS A 54 -8.56 3.28 -21.59
CA LYS A 54 -8.36 1.95 -22.18
C LYS A 54 -9.66 1.11 -22.19
N GLY A 55 -10.80 1.76 -22.43
CA GLY A 55 -12.12 1.10 -22.51
C GLY A 55 -12.78 0.79 -21.16
N ARG A 56 -12.18 1.21 -20.04
CA ARG A 56 -12.77 1.03 -18.71
C ARG A 56 -13.94 1.99 -18.44
N SER A 57 -14.95 1.52 -17.71
CA SER A 57 -16.02 2.35 -17.16
C SER A 57 -15.52 3.19 -15.97
N GLU A 58 -16.31 4.17 -15.54
CA GLU A 58 -15.98 4.97 -14.36
C GLU A 58 -15.93 4.14 -13.08
N GLU A 59 -16.83 3.18 -12.93
CA GLU A 59 -16.87 2.23 -11.82
C GLU A 59 -15.61 1.36 -11.79
N GLU A 60 -15.19 0.82 -12.92
CA GLU A 60 -13.95 0.04 -13.03
C GLU A 60 -12.74 0.89 -12.67
N MET A 61 -12.69 2.16 -13.10
CA MET A 61 -11.59 3.07 -12.75
C MET A 61 -11.56 3.45 -11.26
N LYS A 62 -12.71 3.50 -10.59
CA LYS A 62 -12.80 3.70 -9.13
C LYS A 62 -12.32 2.47 -8.37
N LEU A 63 -12.66 1.27 -8.85
CA LEU A 63 -12.17 0.01 -8.29
C LEU A 63 -10.65 -0.09 -8.46
N ASP A 64 -10.12 0.17 -9.66
CA ASP A 64 -8.67 0.24 -9.92
C ASP A 64 -8.00 1.17 -8.88
N LEU A 65 -8.52 2.39 -8.67
CA LEU A 65 -7.94 3.31 -7.70
C LEU A 65 -7.97 2.78 -6.25
N ALA A 66 -9.05 2.11 -5.86
CA ALA A 66 -9.18 1.53 -4.52
C ALA A 66 -8.18 0.38 -4.30
N ASP A 67 -8.00 -0.48 -5.31
CA ASP A 67 -7.08 -1.61 -5.26
C ASP A 67 -5.62 -1.11 -5.15
N GLU A 68 -5.20 -0.20 -6.02
CA GLU A 68 -3.84 0.37 -5.99
C GLU A 68 -3.57 1.16 -4.69
N THR A 69 -4.60 1.83 -4.14
CA THR A 69 -4.47 2.52 -2.84
C THR A 69 -4.31 1.52 -1.69
N SER A 70 -4.94 0.35 -1.80
CA SER A 70 -4.79 -0.74 -0.83
C SER A 70 -3.38 -1.33 -0.88
N ASP A 71 -2.81 -1.50 -2.07
CA ASP A 71 -1.42 -1.95 -2.24
C ASP A 71 -0.41 -0.94 -1.69
N LEU A 72 -0.65 0.36 -1.90
CA LEU A 72 0.13 1.44 -1.29
C LEU A 72 0.07 1.40 0.24
N LEU A 73 -1.13 1.30 0.82
CA LEU A 73 -1.31 1.16 2.27
C LEU A 73 -0.58 -0.07 2.80
N GLY A 74 -0.72 -1.20 2.11
CA GLY A 74 -0.04 -2.44 2.42
C GLY A 74 1.48 -2.27 2.51
N HIS A 75 2.09 -1.61 1.52
CA HIS A 75 3.54 -1.38 1.52
C HIS A 75 4.01 -0.39 2.60
N VAL A 76 3.21 0.61 2.97
CA VAL A 76 3.50 1.45 4.14
C VAL A 76 3.54 0.61 5.42
N LEU A 77 2.58 -0.30 5.60
CA LEU A 77 2.52 -1.19 6.76
C LEU A 77 3.64 -2.23 6.76
N LEU A 78 4.01 -2.77 5.59
CA LEU A 78 5.16 -3.67 5.43
C LEU A 78 6.48 -2.98 5.81
N LEU A 79 6.70 -1.76 5.32
CA LEU A 79 7.89 -0.97 5.67
C LEU A 79 7.95 -0.72 7.18
N ALA A 80 6.82 -0.33 7.79
CA ALA A 80 6.73 -0.12 9.24
C ALA A 80 6.99 -1.40 10.03
N HIS A 81 6.43 -2.52 9.60
CA HIS A 81 6.64 -3.82 10.24
C HIS A 81 8.11 -4.26 10.16
N TYR A 82 8.71 -4.21 8.96
CA TYR A 82 10.11 -4.56 8.73
C TYR A 82 11.06 -3.70 9.58
N SER A 83 10.77 -2.40 9.69
CA SER A 83 11.61 -1.44 10.40
C SER A 83 11.31 -1.34 11.90
N GLY A 84 10.34 -2.10 12.43
CA GLY A 84 9.94 -2.06 13.84
C GLY A 84 9.34 -0.71 14.29
N LEU A 85 8.63 0.00 13.41
CA LEU A 85 8.09 1.33 13.71
C LEU A 85 6.76 1.25 14.46
N ASP A 86 6.66 2.00 15.56
CA ASP A 86 5.39 2.24 16.26
C ASP A 86 4.62 3.39 15.58
N ILE A 87 3.85 3.02 14.55
CA ILE A 87 3.03 3.99 13.81
C ILE A 87 1.78 4.40 14.58
N GLU A 88 1.25 3.59 15.50
CA GLU A 88 0.10 3.95 16.34
C GLU A 88 0.49 5.10 17.27
N ALA A 89 1.59 4.97 18.02
CA ALA A 89 2.12 6.06 18.85
C ALA A 89 2.54 7.28 18.00
N SER A 90 3.03 7.07 16.78
CA SER A 90 3.35 8.17 15.86
C SER A 90 2.11 8.93 15.41
N ILE A 91 0.98 8.25 15.18
CA ILE A 91 -0.30 8.87 14.86
C ILE A 91 -0.80 9.69 16.06
N GLU A 92 -0.82 9.12 17.26
CA GLU A 92 -1.24 9.84 18.47
C GLU A 92 -0.40 11.10 18.72
N ARG A 93 0.92 10.98 18.59
CA ARG A 93 1.84 12.10 18.82
C ARG A 93 1.71 13.20 17.76
N LYS A 94 1.57 12.84 16.48
CA LYS A 94 1.62 13.81 15.35
C LYS A 94 0.24 14.31 14.94
N TRP A 95 -0.75 13.43 14.90
CA TRP A 95 -2.11 13.69 14.41
C TRP A 95 -3.13 13.88 15.54
N ARG A 96 -2.75 13.65 16.80
CA ARG A 96 -3.53 13.97 18.00
C ARG A 96 -4.87 13.24 18.10
N PHE A 97 -4.97 12.04 17.51
CA PHE A 97 -6.07 11.12 17.73
C PHE A 97 -5.52 9.71 17.97
N THR A 98 -6.25 8.90 18.73
CA THR A 98 -6.00 7.47 18.88
C THR A 98 -6.72 6.73 17.76
N PRO A 99 -6.03 5.91 16.95
CA PRO A 99 -6.68 5.02 15.99
C PRO A 99 -7.64 4.08 16.73
N SER A 100 -8.93 4.41 16.76
CA SER A 100 -9.98 3.56 17.28
C SER A 100 -10.50 2.64 16.18
N VAL A 101 -10.90 1.44 16.60
CA VAL A 101 -11.44 0.29 15.82
C VAL A 101 -12.12 0.66 14.51
#